data_AF-A0A502MGX9-F1
#
_entry.id   AF-A0A502MGX9-F1
#
_cell.length_a   1.000
_cell.length_b   1.000
_cell.length_c   1.000
_cell.angle_alpha   90.00
_cell.angle_beta   90.00
_cell.angle_gamma   90.00
#
_symmetry.space_group_name_H-M   'P 1'
#
loop_
_entity.id
_entity.type
_entity.pdbx_description
1 polymer ?
#
loop_
_entity_poly.entity_id
_entity_poly.type
_entity_poly.pdbx_seq_one_letter_code
_entity_poly.pdbx_strand_id
1 'polypeptide(L)'
;MLVRWSGPVLTVAGLAVVAALAVFSERTQTSWWVLNSALSPERILPLVGLGIATALMGARPVVFTVAAFLLGEVAGALIYDPYLALMAHVPGATTHAFLTAPFSLLIVGIVLVVSGRFRTWTIPLSALPVGALLAVVTKLTDPTLNDPRIALLGTVVALWVIVAVGLTGRLLRPAWFGIGARILGSWLVAIGLLLGGTAIAAKPPAALPQSLVVPDEGIGTGSYRSEPAPQMGRPRDSSPHDHKPMP
;
A
#
# COMPACT_ATOMS: atom_id res chain seq x y z
N MET A 1 31.36 -7.94 -17.14
CA MET A 1 30.57 -8.99 -16.44
C MET A 1 29.76 -8.44 -15.26
N LEU A 2 30.33 -7.57 -14.41
CA LEU A 2 29.66 -7.01 -13.21
C LEU A 2 28.32 -6.30 -13.50
N VAL A 3 28.21 -5.54 -14.59
CA VAL A 3 26.98 -4.80 -14.94
C VAL A 3 25.78 -5.70 -15.27
N ARG A 4 26.00 -6.96 -15.68
CA ARG A 4 24.91 -7.88 -16.02
C ARG A 4 24.20 -8.42 -14.77
N TRP A 5 24.88 -8.51 -13.64
CA TRP A 5 24.34 -9.04 -12.39
C TRP A 5 23.79 -7.98 -11.44
N SER A 6 23.88 -6.70 -11.81
CA SER A 6 23.43 -5.59 -10.95
C SER A 6 21.96 -5.71 -10.56
N GLY A 7 21.08 -6.15 -11.48
CA GLY A 7 19.66 -6.37 -11.19
C GLY A 7 19.43 -7.41 -10.08
N PRO A 8 19.81 -8.68 -10.30
CA PRO A 8 19.64 -9.72 -9.28
C PRO A 8 20.33 -9.39 -7.95
N VAL A 9 21.53 -8.80 -8.00
CA VAL A 9 22.25 -8.37 -6.80
C VAL A 9 21.47 -7.28 -6.05
N LEU A 10 20.91 -6.29 -6.75
CA LEU A 10 20.06 -5.26 -6.14
C LEU A 10 18.78 -5.86 -5.55
N THR A 11 18.19 -6.85 -6.20
CA THR A 11 17.01 -7.56 -5.67
C THR A 11 17.37 -8.28 -4.38
N VAL A 12 18.43 -9.09 -4.37
CA VAL A 12 18.88 -9.85 -3.19
C VAL A 12 19.31 -8.91 -2.07
N ALA A 13 20.08 -7.86 -2.38
CA ALA A 13 20.53 -6.89 -1.39
C ALA A 13 19.35 -6.15 -0.75
N GLY A 14 18.39 -5.67 -1.54
CA GLY A 14 17.23 -5.00 -0.98
C GLY A 14 16.31 -5.93 -0.20
N LEU A 15 16.12 -7.18 -0.64
CA LEU A 15 15.41 -8.19 0.15
C LEU A 15 16.12 -8.48 1.47
N ALA A 16 17.46 -8.55 1.47
CA ALA A 16 18.24 -8.71 2.69
C ALA A 16 18.08 -7.52 3.64
N VAL A 17 18.04 -6.28 3.11
CA VAL A 17 17.77 -5.07 3.91
C VAL A 17 16.35 -5.12 4.49
N VAL A 18 15.34 -5.50 3.71
CA VAL A 18 13.95 -5.65 4.20
C VAL A 18 13.86 -6.73 5.27
N ALA A 19 14.51 -7.88 5.06
CA ALA A 19 14.56 -8.96 6.04
C ALA A 19 15.28 -8.51 7.33
N ALA A 20 16.39 -7.80 7.20
CA ALA A 20 17.11 -7.23 8.34
C ALA A 20 16.25 -6.21 9.09
N LEU A 21 15.51 -5.34 8.39
CA LEU A 21 14.56 -4.43 9.01
C LEU A 21 13.44 -5.19 9.74
N ALA A 22 12.92 -6.27 9.17
CA ALA A 22 11.87 -7.07 9.81
C ALA A 22 12.34 -7.79 11.08
N VAL A 23 13.62 -8.20 11.12
CA VAL A 23 14.18 -8.98 12.24
C VAL A 23 14.81 -8.09 13.32
N PHE A 24 15.53 -7.04 12.91
CA PHE A 24 16.41 -6.28 13.80
C PHE A 24 15.93 -4.85 14.08
N SER A 25 14.92 -4.36 13.37
CA SER A 25 14.45 -3.00 13.64
C SER A 25 13.68 -2.98 14.96
N GLU A 26 14.08 -2.07 15.86
CA GLU A 26 13.20 -1.63 16.93
C GLU A 26 11.86 -1.24 16.31
N ARG A 27 10.73 -1.51 16.99
CA ARG A 27 9.36 -1.24 16.48
C ARG A 27 9.07 0.27 16.43
N THR A 28 9.92 1.02 15.74
CA THR A 28 9.76 2.42 15.43
C THR A 28 8.62 2.58 14.44
N GLN A 29 7.94 3.72 14.51
CA GLN A 29 6.82 4.04 13.64
C GLN A 29 7.22 4.03 12.15
N THR A 30 8.47 4.44 11.86
CA THR A 30 9.06 4.42 10.51
C THR A 30 9.30 3.01 10.00
N SER A 31 9.89 2.10 10.80
CA SER A 31 10.15 0.72 10.35
C SER A 31 8.85 -0.05 10.13
N TRP A 32 7.85 0.16 10.99
CA TRP A 32 6.51 -0.36 10.79
C TRP A 32 5.87 0.15 9.48
N TRP A 33 5.98 1.45 9.21
CA TRP A 33 5.45 2.04 7.98
C TRP A 33 6.10 1.48 6.72
N VAL A 34 7.42 1.29 6.73
CA VAL A 34 8.14 0.70 5.59
C VAL A 34 7.61 -0.70 5.31
N LEU A 35 7.47 -1.53 6.35
CA LEU A 35 7.06 -2.93 6.21
C LEU A 35 5.58 -3.10 5.86
N ASN A 36 4.70 -2.25 6.41
CA ASN A 36 3.25 -2.42 6.30
C ASN A 36 2.60 -1.52 5.25
N SER A 37 3.17 -0.34 4.99
CA SER A 37 2.62 0.63 4.05
C SER A 37 3.45 0.74 2.78
N ALA A 38 4.76 1.05 2.87
CA ALA A 38 5.59 1.24 1.69
C ALA A 38 5.76 -0.04 0.87
N LEU A 39 5.90 -1.18 1.55
CA LEU A 39 6.01 -2.51 0.95
C LEU A 39 4.67 -3.23 0.80
N SER A 40 3.54 -2.52 0.94
CA SER A 40 2.24 -3.15 0.75
C SER A 40 2.09 -3.68 -0.68
N PRO A 41 1.40 -4.82 -0.89
CA PRO A 41 1.23 -5.41 -2.22
C PRO A 41 0.64 -4.42 -3.23
N GLU A 42 -0.28 -3.57 -2.79
CA GLU A 42 -0.96 -2.57 -3.59
C GLU A 42 -0.01 -1.48 -4.13
N ARG A 43 1.07 -1.18 -3.41
CA ARG A 43 2.11 -0.24 -3.87
C ARG A 43 3.19 -0.93 -4.68
N ILE A 44 3.59 -2.12 -4.29
CA ILE A 44 4.67 -2.84 -4.98
C ILE A 44 4.22 -3.29 -6.37
N LEU A 45 2.98 -3.77 -6.55
CA LEU A 45 2.53 -4.31 -7.85
C LEU A 45 2.66 -3.32 -9.02
N PRO A 46 2.16 -2.07 -8.93
CA PRO A 46 2.35 -1.07 -9.98
C PRO A 46 3.82 -0.79 -10.26
N LEU A 47 4.67 -0.73 -9.22
CA LEU A 47 6.10 -0.47 -9.36
C LEU A 47 6.84 -1.64 -10.02
N VAL A 48 6.48 -2.88 -9.69
CA VAL A 48 6.95 -4.09 -10.36
C VAL A 48 6.53 -4.09 -11.82
N GLY A 49 5.27 -3.77 -12.12
CA GLY A 49 4.77 -3.68 -13.48
C GLY A 49 5.49 -2.60 -14.29
N LEU A 50 5.75 -1.43 -13.69
CA LEU A 50 6.55 -0.37 -14.31
C LEU A 50 8.00 -0.80 -14.52
N GLY A 51 8.61 -1.50 -13.55
CA GLY A 51 9.92 -2.13 -13.68
C GLY A 51 9.97 -3.10 -14.88
N ILE A 52 8.99 -3.99 -15.01
CA ILE A 52 8.87 -4.90 -16.17
C ILE A 52 8.70 -4.12 -17.47
N ALA A 53 7.93 -3.03 -17.47
CA ALA A 53 7.78 -2.16 -18.64
C ALA A 53 9.13 -1.53 -19.05
N THR A 54 9.93 -1.04 -18.08
CA THR A 54 11.30 -0.55 -18.37
C THR A 54 12.21 -1.65 -18.89
N ALA A 55 11.97 -2.90 -18.47
CA ALA A 55 12.63 -4.08 -19.00
C ALA A 55 12.17 -4.44 -20.41
N LEU A 56 11.23 -3.74 -21.07
CA LEU A 56 10.86 -3.92 -22.48
C LEU A 56 11.47 -2.87 -23.43
N MET A 57 12.13 -1.85 -22.87
CA MET A 57 12.74 -0.75 -23.64
C MET A 57 14.28 -0.82 -23.71
N GLY A 58 14.89 0.05 -24.51
CA GLY A 58 16.33 0.32 -24.48
C GLY A 58 16.76 1.11 -23.24
N ALA A 59 18.06 1.37 -23.06
CA ALA A 59 18.56 2.10 -21.89
C ALA A 59 18.11 3.57 -21.84
N ARG A 60 18.14 4.28 -22.98
CA ARG A 60 17.80 5.72 -23.03
C ARG A 60 16.36 6.03 -22.57
N PRO A 61 15.31 5.34 -23.06
CA PRO A 61 13.93 5.59 -22.61
C PRO A 61 13.71 5.37 -21.12
N VAL A 62 14.51 4.52 -20.47
CA VAL A 62 14.37 4.26 -19.03
C VAL A 62 14.81 5.44 -18.18
N VAL A 63 15.83 6.18 -18.60
CA VAL A 63 16.20 7.43 -17.92
C VAL A 63 15.02 8.40 -17.97
N PHE A 64 14.36 8.52 -19.13
CA PHE A 64 13.16 9.33 -19.26
C PHE A 64 11.99 8.80 -18.42
N THR A 65 11.81 7.48 -18.31
CA THR A 65 10.77 6.90 -17.44
C THR A 65 11.01 7.21 -15.96
N VAL A 66 12.26 7.09 -15.49
CA VAL A 66 12.60 7.41 -14.10
C VAL A 66 12.47 8.90 -13.83
N ALA A 67 12.94 9.75 -14.76
CA ALA A 67 12.78 11.20 -14.64
C ALA A 67 11.29 11.61 -14.65
N ALA A 68 10.49 11.01 -15.53
CA ALA A 68 9.04 11.22 -15.59
C ALA A 68 8.35 10.75 -14.30
N PHE A 69 8.76 9.61 -13.74
CA PHE A 69 8.26 9.13 -12.46
C PHE A 69 8.53 10.11 -11.33
N LEU A 70 9.78 10.57 -11.19
CA LEU A 70 10.17 11.52 -10.15
C LEU A 70 9.50 12.88 -10.33
N LEU A 71 9.38 13.35 -11.57
CA LEU A 71 8.64 14.57 -11.88
C LEU A 71 7.16 14.42 -11.50
N GLY A 72 6.59 13.24 -11.75
CA GLY A 72 5.25 12.87 -11.34
C GLY A 72 5.08 12.91 -9.83
N GLU A 73 6.03 12.37 -9.09
CA GLU A 73 6.05 12.38 -7.63
C GLU A 73 6.05 13.80 -7.07
N VAL A 74 6.92 14.67 -7.58
CA VAL A 74 6.93 16.10 -7.19
C VAL A 74 5.60 16.75 -7.55
N ALA A 75 5.07 16.53 -8.75
CA ALA A 75 3.78 17.06 -9.16
C ALA A 75 2.63 16.57 -8.25
N GLY A 76 2.63 15.28 -7.89
CA GLY A 76 1.66 14.66 -6.98
C GLY A 76 1.67 15.27 -5.59
N ALA A 77 2.86 15.58 -5.06
CA ALA A 77 2.99 16.27 -3.78
C ALA A 77 2.39 17.68 -3.83
N LEU A 78 2.52 18.39 -4.96
CA LEU A 78 1.97 19.73 -5.17
C LEU A 78 0.45 19.73 -5.38
N ILE A 79 -0.09 18.72 -6.07
CA ILE A 79 -1.54 18.60 -6.34
C ILE A 79 -2.29 17.78 -5.28
N TYR A 80 -1.66 17.48 -4.15
CA TYR A 80 -2.23 16.62 -3.11
C TYR A 80 -3.60 17.12 -2.62
N ASP A 81 -3.68 18.39 -2.20
CA ASP A 81 -4.91 18.98 -1.68
C ASP A 81 -6.04 19.03 -2.73
N PRO A 82 -5.82 19.52 -3.97
CA PRO A 82 -6.87 19.49 -4.99
C PRO A 82 -7.27 18.05 -5.40
N TYR A 83 -6.33 17.09 -5.35
CA TYR A 83 -6.66 15.68 -5.58
C TYR A 83 -7.61 15.14 -4.51
N LEU A 84 -7.35 15.41 -3.23
CA LEU A 84 -8.24 15.00 -2.15
C LEU A 84 -9.60 15.70 -2.25
N ALA A 85 -9.63 16.99 -2.59
CA ALA A 85 -10.89 17.72 -2.79
C ALA A 85 -11.72 17.11 -3.94
N LEU A 86 -11.07 16.70 -5.03
CA LEU A 86 -11.72 16.01 -6.13
C LEU A 86 -12.28 14.64 -5.68
N MET A 87 -11.45 13.84 -5.00
CA MET A 87 -11.83 12.49 -4.59
C MET A 87 -12.80 12.45 -3.42
N ALA A 88 -12.95 13.54 -2.65
CA ALA A 88 -13.94 13.65 -1.57
C ALA A 88 -15.40 13.46 -2.05
N HIS A 89 -15.66 13.73 -3.33
CA HIS A 89 -16.97 13.56 -3.96
C HIS A 89 -17.22 12.13 -4.45
N VAL A 90 -16.20 11.27 -4.43
CA VAL A 90 -16.29 9.90 -4.93
C VAL A 90 -16.69 8.96 -3.78
N PRO A 91 -17.82 8.24 -3.89
CA PRO A 91 -18.25 7.28 -2.87
C PRO A 91 -17.17 6.23 -2.62
N GLY A 92 -16.86 5.97 -1.35
CA GLY A 92 -15.90 4.94 -0.96
C GLY A 92 -14.45 5.21 -1.38
N ALA A 93 -14.09 6.43 -1.77
CA ALA A 93 -12.69 6.75 -2.07
C ALA A 93 -11.78 6.55 -0.84
N THR A 94 -12.27 6.82 0.37
CA THR A 94 -11.47 6.75 1.61
C THR A 94 -11.05 5.32 1.98
N THR A 95 -11.77 4.28 1.57
CA THR A 95 -11.47 2.89 1.96
C THR A 95 -10.26 2.30 1.22
N HIS A 96 -9.90 2.83 0.05
CA HIS A 96 -8.74 2.37 -0.73
C HIS A 96 -7.77 3.50 -1.04
N ALA A 97 -7.43 4.28 -0.02
CA ALA A 97 -6.46 5.39 -0.11
C ALA A 97 -6.74 6.32 -1.31
N PHE A 98 -7.99 6.72 -1.48
CA PHE A 98 -8.48 7.59 -2.56
C PHE A 98 -8.28 7.03 -3.97
N LEU A 99 -8.38 5.71 -4.15
CA LEU A 99 -8.23 5.03 -5.45
C LEU A 99 -6.82 5.15 -6.07
N THR A 100 -5.82 5.57 -5.28
CA THR A 100 -4.44 5.70 -5.75
C THR A 100 -3.85 4.38 -6.24
N ALA A 101 -4.08 3.29 -5.48
CA ALA A 101 -3.67 1.94 -5.85
C ALA A 101 -4.37 1.43 -7.13
N PRO A 102 -5.72 1.40 -7.23
CA PRO A 102 -6.37 0.90 -8.43
C PRO A 102 -6.06 1.73 -9.69
N PHE A 103 -5.93 3.05 -9.61
CA PHE A 103 -5.51 3.85 -10.76
C PHE A 103 -4.09 3.53 -11.21
N SER A 104 -3.15 3.37 -10.28
CA SER A 104 -1.77 2.99 -10.60
C SER A 104 -1.70 1.62 -11.29
N LEU A 105 -2.46 0.64 -10.78
CA LEU A 105 -2.59 -0.69 -11.37
C LEU A 105 -3.17 -0.66 -12.79
N LEU A 106 -4.24 0.12 -13.00
CA LEU A 106 -4.87 0.29 -14.31
C LEU A 106 -3.91 0.92 -15.31
N ILE A 107 -3.25 2.03 -14.94
CA ILE A 107 -2.34 2.76 -15.81
C ILE A 107 -1.19 1.84 -16.27
N VAL A 108 -0.53 1.17 -15.32
CA VAL A 108 0.60 0.27 -15.62
C VAL A 108 0.13 -0.96 -16.40
N GLY A 109 -1.01 -1.53 -16.01
CA GLY A 109 -1.60 -2.70 -16.67
C GLY A 109 -1.95 -2.43 -18.13
N ILE A 110 -2.66 -1.33 -18.41
CA ILE A 110 -3.00 -0.89 -19.77
C ILE A 110 -1.72 -0.68 -20.58
N VAL A 111 -0.71 -0.03 -20.01
CA VAL A 111 0.56 0.17 -20.71
C VAL A 111 1.23 -1.15 -21.05
N LEU A 112 1.29 -2.11 -20.13
CA LEU A 112 1.87 -3.43 -20.40
C LEU A 112 1.12 -4.20 -21.50
N VAL A 113 -0.19 -4.03 -21.60
CA VAL A 113 -1.01 -4.66 -22.66
C VAL A 113 -0.80 -3.96 -24.01
N VAL A 114 -0.85 -2.63 -24.05
CA VAL A 114 -0.94 -1.81 -25.28
C VAL A 114 0.41 -1.53 -25.93
N SER A 115 1.51 -1.57 -25.17
CA SER A 115 2.80 -0.95 -25.53
C SER A 115 3.58 -1.54 -26.72
N GLY A 116 2.98 -2.35 -27.60
CA GLY A 116 3.62 -2.95 -28.78
C GLY A 116 4.61 -2.04 -29.54
N ARG A 117 4.13 -1.20 -30.47
CA ARG A 117 4.99 -0.31 -31.28
C ARG A 117 5.36 0.99 -30.57
N PHE A 118 4.52 1.46 -29.64
CA PHE A 118 4.62 2.78 -29.00
C PHE A 118 5.20 2.77 -27.59
N ARG A 119 5.73 1.63 -27.11
CA ARG A 119 6.35 1.48 -25.76
C ARG A 119 7.29 2.62 -25.37
N THR A 120 8.10 3.09 -26.31
CA THR A 120 9.11 4.13 -26.07
C THR A 120 8.50 5.43 -25.56
N TRP A 121 7.23 5.70 -25.88
CA TRP A 121 6.52 6.91 -25.49
C TRP A 121 5.49 6.65 -24.40
N THR A 122 4.73 5.55 -24.51
CA THR A 122 3.65 5.26 -23.57
C THR A 122 4.16 4.93 -22.17
N ILE A 123 5.30 4.24 -22.05
CA ILE A 123 5.85 3.86 -20.74
C ILE A 123 6.34 5.07 -19.96
N PRO A 124 7.21 5.96 -20.50
CA PRO A 124 7.56 7.20 -19.80
C PRO A 124 6.35 8.07 -19.46
N LEU A 125 5.39 8.20 -20.39
CA LEU A 125 4.20 9.02 -20.16
C LEU A 125 3.35 8.48 -19.00
N SER A 126 3.21 7.16 -18.87
CA SER A 126 2.49 6.55 -17.76
C SER A 126 3.21 6.62 -16.42
N ALA A 127 4.53 6.81 -16.43
CA ALA A 127 5.29 6.90 -15.19
C ALA A 127 4.97 8.19 -14.40
N LEU A 128 4.61 9.28 -15.10
CA LEU A 128 4.18 10.54 -14.49
C LEU A 128 3.00 10.35 -13.51
N PRO A 129 1.82 9.88 -13.95
CA PRO A 129 0.69 9.72 -13.04
C PRO A 129 0.96 8.65 -11.98
N VAL A 130 1.74 7.59 -12.27
CA VAL A 130 2.10 6.58 -11.25
C VAL A 130 2.96 7.18 -10.14
N GLY A 131 3.94 8.02 -10.48
CA GLY A 131 4.73 8.78 -9.50
C GLY A 131 3.86 9.74 -8.69
N ALA A 132 2.93 10.44 -9.35
CA ALA A 132 2.01 11.35 -8.66
C ALA A 132 1.13 10.65 -7.63
N LEU A 133 0.56 9.50 -8.00
CA LEU A 133 -0.25 8.68 -7.10
C LEU A 133 0.59 8.08 -5.95
N LEU A 134 1.88 7.79 -6.19
CA LEU A 134 2.79 7.37 -5.13
C LEU A 134 3.00 8.49 -4.09
N ALA A 135 3.20 9.74 -4.54
CA ALA A 135 3.36 10.87 -3.62
C ALA A 135 2.11 11.07 -2.76
N VAL A 136 0.93 11.01 -3.39
CA VAL A 136 -0.35 11.14 -2.69
C VAL A 136 -0.51 10.04 -1.64
N VAL A 137 -0.30 8.77 -2.02
CA VAL A 137 -0.49 7.66 -1.08
C VAL A 137 0.55 7.67 0.03
N THR A 138 1.78 8.14 -0.25
CA THR A 138 2.85 8.26 0.74
C THR A 138 2.49 9.29 1.80
N LYS A 139 1.95 10.45 1.39
CA LYS A 139 1.48 11.49 2.30
C LYS A 139 0.23 11.05 3.08
N LEU A 140 -0.68 10.29 2.46
CA LEU A 140 -1.88 9.74 3.11
C LEU A 140 -1.57 8.75 4.23
N THR A 141 -0.52 7.94 4.06
CA THR A 141 -0.16 6.93 5.06
C THR A 141 1.00 7.38 5.94
N ASP A 142 1.49 8.62 5.80
CA ASP A 142 2.59 9.14 6.61
C ASP A 142 2.16 9.20 8.08
N PRO A 143 2.85 8.47 8.97
CA PRO A 143 2.48 8.44 10.37
C PRO A 143 3.14 9.58 11.18
N THR A 144 4.00 10.41 10.57
CA THR A 144 4.95 11.32 11.25
C THR A 144 4.69 12.82 11.12
N LEU A 145 3.45 13.27 10.87
CA LEU A 145 3.13 14.71 10.71
C LEU A 145 4.01 15.41 9.63
N ASN A 146 4.23 14.78 8.46
CA ASN A 146 5.03 15.28 7.33
C ASN A 146 6.55 15.34 7.59
N ASP A 147 7.16 14.27 8.12
CA ASP A 147 8.63 14.16 8.10
C ASP A 147 9.09 13.90 6.65
N PRO A 148 9.97 14.75 6.06
CA PRO A 148 10.51 14.54 4.71
C PRO A 148 11.24 13.20 4.54
N ARG A 149 11.68 12.57 5.63
CA ARG A 149 12.30 11.23 5.60
C ARG A 149 11.35 10.15 5.12
N ILE A 150 10.06 10.22 5.45
CA ILE A 150 9.07 9.23 5.01
C ILE A 150 8.86 9.33 3.50
N ALA A 151 8.74 10.54 2.97
CA ALA A 151 8.67 10.78 1.53
C ALA A 151 9.91 10.20 0.83
N LEU A 152 11.12 10.54 1.32
CA LEU A 152 12.37 10.05 0.76
C LEU A 152 12.48 8.52 0.79
N LEU A 153 12.08 7.88 1.90
CA LEU A 153 12.06 6.42 2.02
C LEU A 153 11.08 5.79 1.01
N GLY A 154 9.89 6.39 0.85
CA GLY A 154 8.92 5.99 -0.18
C GLY A 154 9.52 6.04 -1.59
N THR A 155 10.18 7.15 -1.94
CA THR A 155 10.89 7.31 -3.22
C THR A 155 11.98 6.27 -3.39
N VAL A 156 12.82 6.05 -2.37
CA VAL A 156 13.95 5.10 -2.42
C VAL A 156 13.44 3.68 -2.61
N VAL A 157 12.42 3.25 -1.86
CA VAL A 157 11.80 1.93 -2.03
C VAL A 157 11.23 1.80 -3.44
N ALA A 158 10.53 2.81 -3.94
CA ALA A 158 9.94 2.76 -5.27
C ALA A 158 10.97 2.66 -6.38
N LEU A 159 12.01 3.50 -6.35
CA LEU A 159 13.12 3.44 -7.29
C LEU A 159 13.86 2.11 -7.21
N TRP A 160 14.11 1.61 -6.00
CA TRP A 160 14.72 0.30 -5.81
C TRP A 160 13.91 -0.81 -6.49
N VAL A 161 12.59 -0.88 -6.25
CA VAL A 161 11.72 -1.89 -6.89
C VAL A 161 11.76 -1.77 -8.42
N ILE A 162 11.56 -0.55 -8.96
CA ILE A 162 11.54 -0.32 -10.42
C ILE A 162 12.87 -0.75 -11.04
N VAL A 163 13.99 -0.32 -10.47
CA VAL A 163 15.33 -0.58 -11.00
C VAL A 163 15.73 -2.04 -10.84
N ALA A 164 15.49 -2.64 -9.67
CA ALA A 164 15.83 -4.04 -9.40
C ALA A 164 15.05 -4.98 -10.33
N VAL A 165 13.74 -4.76 -10.49
CA VAL A 165 12.90 -5.55 -11.40
C VAL A 165 13.28 -5.27 -12.86
N GLY A 166 13.49 -4.01 -13.22
CA GLY A 166 13.84 -3.61 -14.58
C GLY A 166 15.16 -4.19 -15.08
N LEU A 167 16.20 -4.14 -14.24
CA LEU A 167 17.51 -4.70 -14.56
C LEU A 167 17.49 -6.24 -14.58
N THR A 168 16.81 -6.87 -13.63
CA THR A 168 16.65 -8.33 -13.60
C THR A 168 15.88 -8.83 -14.82
N GLY A 169 14.78 -8.17 -15.18
CA GLY A 169 14.00 -8.49 -16.37
C GLY A 169 14.83 -8.37 -17.65
N ARG A 170 15.69 -7.33 -17.77
CA ARG A 170 16.60 -7.15 -18.90
C ARG A 170 17.62 -8.26 -19.05
N LEU A 171 18.15 -8.76 -17.95
CA LEU A 171 19.11 -9.86 -17.96
C LEU A 171 18.46 -11.14 -18.47
N LEU A 172 17.24 -11.42 -17.99
CA LEU A 172 16.56 -12.68 -18.23
C LEU A 172 15.86 -12.74 -19.58
N ARG A 173 15.47 -11.59 -20.18
CA ARG A 173 14.71 -11.40 -21.44
C ARG A 173 14.70 -12.61 -22.40
N PRO A 174 13.81 -13.60 -22.19
CA PRO A 174 13.61 -14.64 -23.18
C PRO A 174 12.66 -14.14 -24.28
N ALA A 175 12.55 -14.86 -25.40
CA ALA A 175 11.64 -14.49 -26.49
C ALA A 175 10.16 -14.34 -26.03
N TRP A 176 9.74 -15.07 -25.01
CA TRP A 176 8.40 -15.02 -24.41
C TRP A 176 8.20 -13.90 -23.37
N PHE A 177 9.22 -13.10 -23.03
CA PHE A 177 9.12 -12.05 -22.01
C PHE A 177 7.99 -11.06 -22.29
N GLY A 178 7.79 -10.70 -23.56
CA GLY A 178 6.71 -9.79 -23.97
C GLY A 178 5.31 -10.37 -23.75
N ILE A 179 5.15 -11.70 -23.88
CA ILE A 179 3.87 -12.38 -23.62
C ILE A 179 3.59 -12.35 -22.11
N GLY A 180 4.57 -12.72 -21.29
CA GLY A 180 4.44 -12.67 -19.83
C GLY A 180 4.10 -11.26 -19.32
N ALA A 181 4.74 -10.23 -19.89
CA ALA A 181 4.44 -8.83 -19.56
C ALA A 181 2.98 -8.44 -19.89
N ARG A 182 2.43 -8.89 -21.03
CA ARG A 182 1.02 -8.65 -21.39
C ARG A 182 0.05 -9.39 -20.49
N ILE A 183 0.34 -10.64 -20.15
CA ILE A 183 -0.45 -11.43 -19.22
C ILE A 183 -0.50 -10.70 -17.88
N LEU A 184 0.67 -10.35 -17.32
CA LEU A 184 0.74 -9.56 -16.10
C LEU A 184 -0.05 -8.25 -16.22
N GLY A 185 0.09 -7.53 -17.33
CA GLY A 185 -0.67 -6.32 -17.59
C GLY A 185 -2.18 -6.52 -17.50
N SER A 186 -2.71 -7.58 -18.11
CA SER A 186 -4.12 -7.95 -18.01
C SER A 186 -4.55 -8.25 -16.57
N TRP A 187 -3.70 -8.93 -15.79
CA TRP A 187 -3.97 -9.19 -14.38
C TRP A 187 -3.97 -7.91 -13.55
N LEU A 188 -3.04 -6.98 -13.79
CA LEU A 188 -3.04 -5.68 -13.11
C LEU A 188 -4.31 -4.88 -13.43
N VAL A 189 -4.78 -4.91 -14.68
CA VAL A 189 -6.05 -4.28 -15.06
C VAL A 189 -7.21 -4.92 -14.28
N ALA A 190 -7.28 -6.25 -14.24
CA ALA A 190 -8.33 -6.96 -13.52
C ALA A 190 -8.33 -6.63 -12.02
N ILE A 191 -7.16 -6.63 -11.37
CA ILE A 191 -7.03 -6.28 -9.95
C ILE A 191 -7.39 -4.81 -9.72
N GLY A 192 -6.94 -3.89 -10.59
CA GLY A 192 -7.28 -2.47 -10.49
C GLY A 192 -8.78 -2.22 -10.63
N LEU A 193 -9.46 -2.90 -11.56
CA LEU A 193 -10.91 -2.84 -11.70
C LEU A 193 -11.63 -3.47 -10.50
N LEU A 194 -11.12 -4.57 -9.95
CA LEU A 194 -11.71 -5.22 -8.79
C LEU A 194 -11.60 -4.34 -7.54
N LEU A 195 -10.41 -3.83 -7.25
CA LEU A 195 -10.16 -2.92 -6.12
C LEU A 195 -10.91 -1.60 -6.27
N GLY A 196 -10.87 -0.99 -7.46
CA GLY A 196 -11.60 0.25 -7.73
C GLY A 196 -13.12 0.06 -7.69
N GLY A 197 -13.61 -1.05 -8.25
CA GLY A 197 -15.02 -1.39 -8.27
C GLY A 197 -15.57 -1.67 -6.87
N THR A 198 -14.82 -2.42 -6.05
CA THR A 198 -15.19 -2.67 -4.64
C THR A 198 -15.16 -1.40 -3.81
N ALA A 199 -14.21 -0.50 -4.04
CA ALA A 199 -14.17 0.82 -3.41
C ALA A 199 -15.44 1.63 -3.68
N ILE A 200 -15.84 1.73 -4.95
CA ILE A 200 -16.99 2.54 -5.37
C ILE A 200 -18.33 1.87 -4.98
N ALA A 201 -18.39 0.54 -5.04
CA ALA A 201 -19.59 -0.22 -4.69
C ALA A 201 -19.80 -0.34 -3.18
N ALA A 202 -18.77 -0.10 -2.36
CA ALA A 202 -18.90 -0.08 -0.91
C ALA A 202 -19.80 1.08 -0.50
N LYS A 203 -21.00 0.74 -0.01
CA LYS A 203 -21.88 1.71 0.63
C LYS A 203 -21.12 2.31 1.83
N PRO A 204 -21.13 3.64 2.04
CA PRO A 204 -20.55 4.22 3.24
C PRO A 204 -21.10 3.47 4.46
N PRO A 205 -20.25 3.07 5.43
CA PRO A 205 -20.77 2.57 6.68
C PRO A 205 -21.76 3.62 7.17
N ALA A 206 -23.02 3.24 7.37
CA ALA A 206 -23.99 4.12 7.99
C ALA A 206 -23.32 4.59 9.27
N ALA A 207 -23.03 5.90 9.35
CA ALA A 207 -22.43 6.48 10.54
C ALA A 207 -23.30 5.99 11.70
N LEU A 208 -22.75 5.13 12.55
CA LEU A 208 -23.39 4.86 13.83
C LEU A 208 -23.59 6.24 14.44
N PRO A 209 -24.83 6.66 14.79
CA PRO A 209 -25.03 7.96 15.37
C PRO A 209 -24.11 8.03 16.59
N GLN A 210 -23.08 8.89 16.49
CA GLN A 210 -22.36 9.33 17.66
C GLN A 210 -23.43 10.06 18.46
N SER A 211 -24.02 9.38 19.45
CA SER A 211 -24.71 10.10 20.50
C SER A 211 -23.62 10.92 21.15
N LEU A 212 -23.54 12.19 20.75
CA LEU A 212 -22.99 13.25 21.56
C LEU A 212 -23.82 13.24 22.84
N VAL A 213 -23.46 12.37 23.77
CA VAL A 213 -23.75 12.56 25.18
C VAL A 213 -22.89 13.76 25.54
N VAL A 214 -23.48 14.95 25.37
CA VAL A 214 -23.05 16.14 26.07
C VAL A 214 -23.05 15.75 27.54
N PRO A 215 -21.90 15.74 28.24
CA PRO A 215 -21.92 15.62 29.68
C PRO A 215 -22.59 16.91 30.18
N ASP A 216 -23.84 16.79 30.59
CA ASP A 216 -24.44 17.74 31.51
C ASP A 216 -23.60 17.64 32.79
N GLU A 217 -22.71 18.61 33.03
CA GLU A 217 -22.06 18.79 34.32
C GLU A 217 -23.10 19.31 35.34
N GLY A 218 -24.10 18.48 35.60
CA GLY A 218 -24.92 18.46 36.79
C GLY A 218 -24.45 17.29 37.66
N ILE A 219 -23.75 17.63 38.74
CA ILE A 219 -23.23 16.76 39.80
C ILE A 219 -24.14 15.55 40.09
N GLY A 220 -23.60 14.32 39.98
CA GLY A 220 -24.34 13.10 40.33
C GLY A 220 -23.55 11.80 40.23
N THR A 221 -22.70 11.54 41.22
CA THR A 221 -22.24 10.23 41.74
C THR A 221 -22.20 9.03 40.79
N GLY A 222 -20.98 8.59 40.45
CA GLY A 222 -20.71 7.44 39.59
C GLY A 222 -21.26 6.11 40.10
N SER A 223 -21.74 5.30 39.16
CA SER A 223 -21.84 3.85 39.31
C SER A 223 -21.09 3.19 38.14
N TYR A 224 -19.87 2.72 38.41
CA TYR A 224 -19.18 1.82 37.50
C TYR A 224 -19.87 0.46 37.57
N ARG A 225 -20.64 0.14 36.52
CA ARG A 225 -21.15 -1.22 36.28
C ARG A 225 -19.93 -2.13 36.03
N SER A 226 -19.49 -2.82 37.08
CA SER A 226 -18.52 -3.90 36.98
C SER A 226 -19.25 -5.14 36.47
N GLU A 227 -18.97 -5.58 35.25
CA GLU A 227 -19.34 -6.93 34.82
C GLU A 227 -18.56 -7.95 35.68
N PRO A 228 -19.22 -8.93 36.33
CA PRO A 228 -18.50 -9.94 37.09
C PRO A 228 -17.75 -10.88 36.14
N ALA A 229 -16.45 -11.05 36.40
CA ALA A 229 -15.57 -11.95 35.65
C ALA A 229 -16.10 -13.40 35.63
N PRO A 230 -15.91 -14.15 34.52
CA PRO A 230 -16.36 -15.52 34.42
C PRO A 230 -15.63 -16.40 35.43
N GLN A 231 -16.37 -16.98 36.38
CA GLN A 231 -15.85 -17.87 37.40
C GLN A 231 -15.35 -19.17 36.75
N MET A 232 -14.03 -19.34 36.75
CA MET A 232 -13.34 -20.56 36.34
C MET A 232 -13.59 -21.65 37.40
N GLY A 233 -14.30 -22.71 37.04
CA GLY A 233 -14.79 -23.74 37.95
C GLY A 233 -13.67 -24.43 38.73
N ARG A 234 -13.84 -24.50 40.06
CA ARG A 234 -13.04 -25.37 40.94
C ARG A 234 -13.81 -26.67 41.26
N PRO A 235 -13.09 -27.77 41.53
CA PRO A 235 -13.68 -29.09 41.70
C PRO A 235 -14.56 -29.15 42.95
N ARG A 236 -15.59 -29.98 42.84
CA ARG A 236 -16.62 -30.26 43.83
C ARG A 236 -16.06 -31.17 44.92
N ASP A 237 -15.80 -30.62 46.10
CA ASP A 237 -15.49 -31.42 47.28
C ASP A 237 -16.70 -31.53 48.22
N SER A 238 -16.78 -32.73 48.79
CA SER A 238 -17.83 -33.43 49.54
C SER A 238 -18.27 -32.83 50.89
N SER A 239 -19.55 -33.09 51.21
CA SER A 239 -20.33 -33.05 52.48
C SER A 239 -19.54 -33.41 53.78
N PRO A 240 -20.02 -33.19 55.05
CA PRO A 240 -21.41 -33.44 55.54
C PRO A 240 -21.93 -32.65 56.80
N HIS A 241 -23.20 -32.93 57.19
CA HIS A 241 -23.84 -32.70 58.52
C HIS A 241 -24.12 -31.24 58.94
N ASP A 242 -25.19 -30.82 59.64
CA ASP A 242 -26.41 -31.43 60.16
C ASP A 242 -27.33 -30.28 60.68
N HIS A 243 -28.57 -30.65 60.98
CA HIS A 243 -29.49 -30.06 61.98
C HIS A 243 -30.52 -28.96 61.61
N LYS A 244 -31.76 -29.45 61.60
CA LYS A 244 -33.06 -28.80 61.78
C LYS A 244 -33.10 -28.00 63.12
N PRO A 245 -33.95 -26.96 63.25
CA PRO A 245 -35.23 -27.21 63.90
C PRO A 245 -36.42 -26.45 63.28
N MET A 246 -37.60 -27.06 63.44
CA MET A 246 -38.93 -26.48 63.24
C MET A 246 -39.37 -25.71 64.49
N PRO A 247 -40.27 -24.72 64.36
CA PRO A 247 -41.44 -24.59 65.21
C PRO A 247 -42.63 -25.41 64.67
#